data_AF-A0A402AFF9-F1
#
_entry.id   AF-A0A402AFF9-F1
#
_cell.length_a   1.000
_cell.length_b   1.000
_cell.length_c   1.000
_cell.angle_alpha   90.00
_cell.angle_beta   90.00
_cell.angle_gamma   90.00
#
_symmetry.space_group_name_H-M   'P 1'
#
loop_
_entity.id
_entity.type
_entity.pdbx_description
1 polymer ?
#
loop_
_entity_poly.entity_id
_entity_poly.type
_entity_poly.pdbx_seq_one_letter_code
_entity_poly.pdbx_strand_id
1 'polypeptide(L)'
;MRITMQNIANPAQGKSYYAWLQTDKQAFIPLGELPIHNKNIDFTYPGDNNHSNLIAYTQGIQITLETAGSTPKAPSNNIAYQANFAVTTLAEIKNILYATPDLPQKSSVVVNMFDAIKSMNDKATSVVDSIQQTKDYNLARRQSTRLIEIIDGTQYARESGDLPAALPPQLNSPIGLLSSPNQQGYLDILDKHLDNLKTAAGNNANLLQRIQNAKNGLQDLRGWLQQMRQNDVQLLKTNNLASNNNLSAALQLKQLAAYAYTGRTIPPDTAPKPTPGSAGALQTYVEVQYMAALDLQAVK
;
A
#
# COMPACT_ATOMS: atom_id res chain seq x y z
N MET A 1 -14.54 -0.06 -4.80
CA MET A 1 -14.17 -0.20 -6.24
C MET A 1 -14.78 0.98 -7.00
N ARG A 2 -14.08 1.53 -8.01
CA ARG A 2 -14.60 2.61 -8.85
C ARG A 2 -14.56 2.18 -10.31
N ILE A 3 -15.62 2.48 -11.05
CA ILE A 3 -15.72 2.29 -12.50
C ILE A 3 -15.85 3.67 -13.12
N THR A 4 -14.89 4.04 -13.96
CA THR A 4 -14.92 5.30 -14.71
C THR A 4 -14.85 4.98 -16.19
N MET A 5 -15.79 5.49 -16.96
CA MET A 5 -15.85 5.27 -18.41
C MET A 5 -16.26 6.56 -19.11
N GLN A 6 -15.76 6.76 -20.32
CA GLN A 6 -16.04 7.95 -21.13
C GLN A 6 -16.49 7.53 -22.53
N ASN A 7 -17.21 8.43 -23.22
CA ASN A 7 -17.69 8.20 -24.58
C ASN A 7 -18.60 6.96 -24.71
N ILE A 8 -19.43 6.73 -23.70
CA ILE A 8 -20.34 5.59 -23.63
C ILE A 8 -21.62 5.89 -24.42
N ALA A 9 -22.01 4.91 -25.25
CA ALA A 9 -23.25 4.98 -26.01
C ALA A 9 -24.46 4.92 -25.07
N ASN A 10 -25.52 5.66 -25.40
CA ASN A 10 -26.77 5.56 -24.65
C ASN A 10 -27.33 4.13 -24.77
N PRO A 11 -27.81 3.53 -23.66
CA PRO A 11 -28.47 2.25 -23.72
C PRO A 11 -29.76 2.36 -24.55
N ALA A 12 -30.19 1.25 -25.14
CA ALA A 12 -31.44 1.19 -25.88
C ALA A 12 -32.63 1.60 -24.99
N GLN A 13 -33.74 2.03 -25.60
CA GLN A 13 -34.93 2.44 -24.86
C GLN A 13 -35.39 1.36 -23.88
N GLY A 14 -35.61 1.74 -22.61
CA GLY A 14 -36.00 0.83 -21.54
C GLY A 14 -34.85 -0.03 -20.97
N LYS A 15 -33.60 0.22 -21.36
CA LYS A 15 -32.41 -0.47 -20.86
C LYS A 15 -31.49 0.45 -20.07
N SER A 16 -30.69 -0.15 -19.19
CA SER A 16 -29.58 0.51 -18.50
C SER A 16 -28.37 -0.41 -18.43
N TYR A 17 -27.17 0.18 -18.27
CA TYR A 17 -25.97 -0.60 -18.02
C TYR A 17 -25.97 -1.08 -16.57
N TYR A 18 -25.62 -2.35 -16.37
CA TYR A 18 -25.48 -2.93 -15.04
C TYR A 18 -24.11 -3.59 -14.91
N ALA A 19 -23.39 -3.30 -13.83
CA ALA A 19 -22.06 -3.84 -13.58
C ALA A 19 -22.10 -5.10 -12.72
N TRP A 20 -21.22 -6.02 -13.06
CA TRP A 20 -21.03 -7.30 -12.39
C TRP A 20 -19.56 -7.55 -12.14
N LEU A 21 -19.24 -8.02 -10.94
CA LEU A 21 -17.93 -8.57 -10.65
C LEU A 21 -17.95 -10.06 -11.00
N GLN A 22 -17.07 -10.47 -11.91
CA GLN A 22 -16.87 -11.88 -12.19
C GLN A 22 -15.96 -12.48 -11.12
N THR A 23 -16.37 -13.60 -10.55
CA THR A 23 -15.63 -14.29 -9.48
C THR A 23 -14.95 -15.56 -9.95
N ASP A 24 -14.01 -16.05 -9.14
CA ASP A 24 -13.27 -17.29 -9.37
C ASP A 24 -14.13 -18.56 -9.39
N LYS A 25 -15.30 -18.53 -8.76
CA LYS A 25 -16.30 -19.62 -8.76
C LYS A 25 -17.29 -19.54 -9.93
N GLN A 26 -16.98 -18.75 -10.97
CA GLN A 26 -17.88 -18.45 -12.09
C GLN A 26 -19.24 -17.86 -11.66
N ALA A 27 -19.30 -17.30 -10.45
CA ALA A 27 -20.45 -16.55 -9.97
C ALA A 27 -20.27 -15.06 -10.30
N PHE A 28 -21.39 -14.35 -10.37
CA PHE A 28 -21.41 -12.90 -10.57
C PHE A 28 -21.95 -12.21 -9.32
N ILE A 29 -21.26 -11.16 -8.88
CA ILE A 29 -21.75 -10.29 -7.80
C ILE A 29 -22.30 -9.02 -8.46
N PRO A 30 -23.57 -8.66 -8.22
CA PRO A 30 -24.13 -7.42 -8.73
C PRO A 30 -23.43 -6.24 -8.06
N LEU A 31 -22.87 -5.35 -8.86
CA LEU A 31 -22.26 -4.12 -8.37
C LEU A 31 -23.27 -2.97 -8.39
N GLY A 32 -24.17 -2.94 -9.37
CA GLY A 32 -25.25 -1.97 -9.46
C GLY A 32 -25.48 -1.45 -10.88
N GLU A 33 -26.58 -0.72 -11.02
CA GLU A 33 -26.89 0.05 -12.23
C GLU A 33 -25.89 1.20 -12.37
N LEU A 34 -25.40 1.42 -13.60
CA LEU A 34 -24.41 2.44 -13.91
C LEU A 34 -25.11 3.69 -14.46
N PRO A 35 -25.14 4.81 -13.70
CA PRO A 35 -25.72 6.05 -14.18
C PRO A 35 -24.83 6.66 -15.27
N ILE A 36 -25.46 7.13 -16.34
CA ILE A 36 -24.77 7.83 -17.43
C ILE A 36 -25.09 9.32 -17.34
N HIS A 37 -24.05 10.13 -17.23
CA HIS A 37 -24.14 11.58 -17.26
C HIS A 37 -23.24 12.11 -18.37
N ASN A 38 -23.82 12.74 -19.39
CA ASN A 38 -23.07 13.30 -20.53
C ASN A 38 -22.13 12.28 -21.20
N LYS A 39 -22.61 11.06 -21.47
CA LYS A 39 -21.84 9.93 -22.03
C LYS A 39 -20.69 9.43 -21.13
N ASN A 40 -20.68 9.81 -19.86
CA ASN A 40 -19.69 9.35 -18.88
C ASN A 40 -20.38 8.52 -17.80
N ILE A 41 -19.63 7.54 -17.29
CA ILE A 41 -19.97 6.78 -16.09
C ILE A 41 -18.89 7.11 -15.05
N ASP A 42 -19.33 7.50 -13.86
CA ASP A 42 -18.50 7.57 -12.67
C ASP A 42 -19.26 6.90 -11.53
N PHE A 43 -18.93 5.63 -11.31
CA PHE A 43 -19.65 4.77 -10.39
C PHE A 43 -18.72 4.27 -9.29
N THR A 44 -19.16 4.39 -8.04
CA THR A 44 -18.45 3.83 -6.89
C THR A 44 -19.31 2.75 -6.26
N TYR A 45 -18.78 1.53 -6.20
CA TYR A 45 -19.41 0.46 -5.46
C TYR A 45 -19.22 0.70 -3.95
N PRO A 46 -20.29 0.83 -3.16
CA PRO A 46 -20.21 1.18 -1.74
C PRO A 46 -19.65 0.04 -0.86
N GLY A 47 -19.54 -1.17 -1.39
CA GLY A 47 -19.21 -2.37 -0.62
C GLY A 47 -20.45 -3.18 -0.27
N ASP A 48 -20.22 -4.38 0.26
CA ASP A 48 -21.25 -5.18 0.91
C ASP A 48 -21.24 -4.94 2.43
N ASN A 49 -22.22 -5.50 3.13
CA ASN A 49 -22.33 -5.38 4.59
C ASN A 49 -21.15 -6.03 5.34
N ASN A 50 -20.39 -6.90 4.68
CA ASN A 50 -19.23 -7.58 5.26
C ASN A 50 -17.91 -6.84 4.98
N HIS A 51 -17.97 -5.72 4.26
CA HIS A 51 -16.80 -4.97 3.77
C HIS A 51 -15.78 -5.88 3.07
N SER A 52 -16.26 -6.84 2.27
CA SER A 52 -15.44 -7.85 1.62
C SER A 52 -14.36 -7.23 0.74
N ASN A 53 -13.14 -7.76 0.82
CA ASN A 53 -12.08 -7.39 -0.13
C ASN A 53 -12.33 -8.08 -1.48
N LEU A 54 -12.87 -7.32 -2.43
CA LEU A 54 -13.26 -7.84 -3.75
C LEU A 54 -12.11 -8.55 -4.47
N ILE A 55 -10.87 -8.05 -4.36
CA ILE A 55 -9.73 -8.62 -5.10
C ILE A 55 -9.45 -10.08 -4.71
N ALA A 56 -9.89 -10.52 -3.53
CA ALA A 56 -9.73 -11.89 -3.07
C ALA A 56 -10.38 -12.90 -4.03
N TYR A 57 -11.51 -12.54 -4.64
CA TYR A 57 -12.30 -13.44 -5.48
C TYR A 57 -12.56 -12.90 -6.90
N THR A 58 -12.18 -11.67 -7.23
CA THR A 58 -12.30 -11.12 -8.60
C THR A 58 -11.51 -11.94 -9.63
N GLN A 59 -12.10 -12.10 -10.81
CA GLN A 59 -11.42 -12.44 -12.07
C GLN A 59 -11.56 -11.36 -13.14
N GLY A 60 -12.62 -10.56 -13.08
CA GLY A 60 -12.91 -9.53 -14.07
C GLY A 60 -14.15 -8.72 -13.72
N ILE A 61 -14.51 -7.83 -14.63
CA ILE A 61 -15.72 -7.01 -14.59
C ILE A 61 -16.46 -7.22 -15.90
N GLN A 62 -17.78 -7.36 -15.80
CA GLN A 62 -18.68 -7.42 -16.95
C GLN A 62 -19.76 -6.34 -16.79
N ILE A 63 -20.12 -5.69 -17.90
CA ILE A 63 -21.23 -4.73 -17.95
C ILE A 63 -22.24 -5.24 -18.98
N THR A 64 -23.49 -5.39 -18.56
CA THR A 64 -24.58 -5.88 -19.41
C THR A 64 -25.67 -4.83 -19.59
N LEU A 65 -26.53 -5.01 -20.59
CA LEU A 65 -27.73 -4.21 -20.81
C LEU A 65 -28.94 -4.88 -20.15
N GLU A 66 -29.37 -4.32 -19.02
CA GLU A 66 -30.49 -4.83 -18.23
C GLU A 66 -31.73 -3.95 -18.40
N THR A 67 -32.90 -4.45 -17.97
CA THR A 67 -34.11 -3.63 -17.94
C THR A 67 -33.95 -2.50 -16.92
N ALA A 68 -34.22 -1.26 -17.34
CA ALA A 68 -34.04 -0.07 -16.51
C ALA A 68 -34.87 -0.15 -15.21
N GLY A 69 -34.28 0.25 -14.08
CA GLY A 69 -34.93 0.23 -12.76
C GLY A 69 -35.12 -1.16 -12.14
N SER A 70 -34.57 -2.22 -12.75
CA SER A 70 -34.60 -3.57 -12.18
C SER A 70 -33.38 -3.86 -11.29
N THR A 71 -33.51 -4.85 -10.40
CA THR A 71 -32.41 -5.37 -9.55
C THR A 71 -32.11 -6.83 -9.93
N PRO A 72 -31.48 -7.06 -11.09
CA PRO A 72 -31.22 -8.41 -11.58
C PRO A 72 -30.32 -9.19 -10.62
N LYS A 73 -30.57 -10.49 -10.49
CA LYS A 73 -29.77 -11.41 -9.65
C LYS A 73 -28.61 -12.07 -10.40
N ALA A 74 -28.61 -11.99 -11.73
CA ALA A 74 -27.59 -12.55 -12.61
C ALA A 74 -27.49 -11.67 -13.87
N PRO A 75 -26.30 -11.59 -14.52
CA PRO A 75 -26.14 -10.87 -15.77
C PRO A 75 -26.96 -11.51 -16.88
N SER A 76 -27.56 -10.68 -17.74
CA SER A 76 -28.07 -11.14 -19.02
C SER A 76 -26.95 -11.50 -19.99
N ASN A 77 -27.32 -12.16 -21.09
CA ASN A 77 -26.39 -12.49 -22.17
C ASN A 77 -26.02 -11.28 -23.06
N ASN A 78 -26.59 -10.09 -22.79
CA ASN A 78 -26.33 -8.89 -23.57
C ASN A 78 -25.16 -8.10 -22.97
N ILE A 79 -23.95 -8.59 -23.22
CA ILE A 79 -22.71 -8.00 -22.71
C ILE A 79 -22.33 -6.80 -23.56
N ALA A 80 -22.20 -5.64 -22.93
CA ALA A 80 -21.78 -4.40 -23.59
C ALA A 80 -20.26 -4.17 -23.44
N TYR A 81 -19.73 -4.41 -22.24
CA TYR A 81 -18.31 -4.23 -21.95
C TYR A 81 -17.79 -5.32 -21.03
N GLN A 82 -16.51 -5.66 -21.15
CA GLN A 82 -15.85 -6.59 -20.25
C GLN A 82 -14.36 -6.30 -20.10
N ALA A 83 -13.80 -6.73 -18.97
CA ALA A 83 -12.36 -6.80 -18.76
C ALA A 83 -12.03 -7.95 -17.80
N ASN A 84 -10.95 -8.67 -18.09
CA ASN A 84 -10.47 -9.78 -17.27
C ASN A 84 -9.01 -9.59 -16.93
N PHE A 85 -8.62 -10.00 -15.73
CA PHE A 85 -7.20 -10.11 -15.41
C PHE A 85 -6.59 -11.31 -16.13
N ALA A 86 -5.33 -11.18 -16.55
CA ALA A 86 -4.55 -12.36 -16.90
C ALA A 86 -4.29 -13.19 -15.63
N VAL A 87 -4.40 -14.52 -15.74
CA VAL A 87 -4.31 -15.45 -14.59
C VAL A 87 -2.99 -15.26 -13.82
N THR A 88 -1.88 -15.11 -14.54
CA THR A 88 -0.54 -14.96 -13.96
C THR A 88 -0.35 -13.62 -13.25
N THR A 89 -0.83 -12.52 -13.83
CA THR A 89 -0.74 -11.19 -13.18
C THR A 89 -1.68 -11.10 -11.98
N LEU A 90 -2.88 -11.68 -12.07
CA LEU A 90 -3.85 -11.68 -10.97
C LEU A 90 -3.30 -12.39 -9.73
N ALA A 91 -2.61 -13.51 -9.90
CA ALA A 91 -2.03 -14.24 -8.78
C ALA A 91 -1.09 -13.35 -7.96
N GLU A 92 -0.18 -12.62 -8.63
CA GLU A 92 0.74 -11.72 -7.94
C GLU A 92 0.06 -10.46 -7.40
N ILE A 93 -0.94 -9.91 -8.10
CA ILE A 93 -1.76 -8.81 -7.58
C ILE A 93 -2.46 -9.23 -6.27
N LYS A 94 -2.99 -10.45 -6.19
CA LYS A 94 -3.60 -10.98 -4.94
C LYS A 94 -2.55 -11.18 -3.85
N ASN A 95 -1.36 -11.68 -4.18
CA ASN A 95 -0.26 -11.82 -3.24
C ASN A 95 0.15 -10.45 -2.64
N ILE A 96 0.10 -9.39 -3.43
CA ILE A 96 0.46 -8.04 -2.99
C ILE A 96 -0.67 -7.38 -2.19
N LEU A 97 -1.90 -7.40 -2.71
CA LEU A 97 -3.02 -6.58 -2.21
C LEU A 97 -3.88 -7.26 -1.15
N TYR A 98 -3.86 -8.59 -1.06
CA TYR A 98 -4.79 -9.33 -0.22
C TYR A 98 -4.07 -10.28 0.74
N ALA A 99 -3.36 -11.27 0.19
CA ALA A 99 -2.84 -12.37 0.99
C ALA A 99 -1.45 -12.80 0.51
N THR A 100 -0.42 -12.25 1.15
CA THR A 100 0.97 -12.55 0.86
C THR A 100 1.37 -13.88 1.50
N PRO A 101 1.80 -14.90 0.72
CA PRO A 101 2.13 -16.22 1.25
C PRO A 101 3.26 -16.23 2.28
N ASP A 102 4.21 -15.29 2.15
CA ASP A 102 5.38 -15.18 3.02
C ASP A 102 5.05 -14.56 4.40
N LEU A 103 3.81 -14.11 4.65
CA LEU A 103 3.40 -13.45 5.89
C LEU A 103 2.62 -14.38 6.84
N PRO A 104 2.86 -14.32 8.18
CA PRO A 104 2.26 -15.21 9.17
C PRO A 104 0.72 -15.27 9.18
N GLN A 105 0.04 -14.18 8.85
CA GLN A 105 -1.42 -14.08 8.82
C GLN A 105 -2.01 -14.09 7.41
N LYS A 106 -1.18 -14.33 6.38
CA LYS A 106 -1.57 -14.19 4.97
C LYS A 106 -2.31 -12.87 4.71
N SER A 107 -1.79 -11.80 5.29
CA SER A 107 -2.28 -10.44 5.12
C SER A 107 -1.63 -9.78 3.90
N SER A 108 -2.03 -8.56 3.58
CA SER A 108 -1.45 -7.77 2.50
C SER A 108 -0.11 -7.15 2.92
N VAL A 109 0.96 -7.48 2.19
CA VAL A 109 2.30 -6.91 2.43
C VAL A 109 2.31 -5.39 2.31
N VAL A 110 1.62 -4.82 1.30
CA VAL A 110 1.63 -3.37 1.08
C VAL A 110 0.83 -2.63 2.16
N VAL A 111 -0.26 -3.22 2.67
CA VAL A 111 -1.04 -2.64 3.77
C VAL A 111 -0.22 -2.67 5.06
N ASN A 112 0.36 -3.82 5.42
CA ASN A 112 1.18 -3.93 6.62
C ASN A 112 2.39 -3.00 6.59
N MET A 113 3.07 -2.91 5.45
CA MET A 113 4.17 -1.97 5.23
C MET A 113 3.72 -0.51 5.43
N PHE A 114 2.60 -0.14 4.79
CA PHE A 114 2.06 1.22 4.86
C PHE A 114 1.66 1.60 6.30
N ASP A 115 0.96 0.70 7.01
CA ASP A 115 0.53 0.93 8.38
C ASP A 115 1.72 0.99 9.35
N ALA A 116 2.71 0.12 9.19
CA ALA A 116 3.94 0.17 9.97
C ALA A 116 4.65 1.52 9.79
N ILE A 117 4.84 1.98 8.54
CA ILE A 117 5.47 3.27 8.25
C ILE A 117 4.65 4.44 8.78
N LYS A 118 3.33 4.45 8.56
CA LYS A 118 2.41 5.46 9.07
C LYS A 118 2.50 5.58 10.59
N SER A 119 2.60 4.44 11.29
CA SER A 119 2.72 4.37 12.74
C SER A 119 4.05 4.87 13.30
N MET A 120 5.02 5.29 12.47
CA MET A 120 6.28 5.85 12.98
C MET A 120 6.18 7.34 13.28
N ASN A 121 5.24 8.07 12.66
CA ASN A 121 5.18 9.54 12.76
C ASN A 121 4.87 10.05 14.18
N ASP A 122 3.94 9.40 14.88
CA ASP A 122 3.59 9.73 16.27
C ASP A 122 4.78 9.47 17.20
N LYS A 123 5.49 8.35 16.99
CA LYS A 123 6.66 7.96 17.78
C LYS A 123 7.81 8.92 17.57
N ALA A 124 8.18 9.22 16.33
CA ALA A 124 9.27 10.13 16.01
C ALA A 124 8.98 11.56 16.48
N THR A 125 7.72 12.00 16.40
CA THR A 125 7.30 13.28 16.99
C THR A 125 7.44 13.26 18.51
N SER A 126 6.96 12.18 19.16
CA SER A 126 7.08 12.02 20.60
C SER A 126 8.53 11.98 21.10
N VAL A 127 9.47 11.41 20.32
CA VAL A 127 10.91 11.49 20.64
C VAL A 127 11.39 12.95 20.69
N VAL A 128 11.08 13.76 19.68
CA VAL A 128 11.47 15.18 19.63
C VAL A 128 10.86 15.96 20.78
N ASP A 129 9.55 15.82 21.00
CA ASP A 129 8.84 16.56 22.04
C ASP A 129 9.35 16.18 23.44
N SER A 130 9.67 14.89 23.64
CA SER A 130 10.25 14.39 24.89
C SER A 130 11.63 14.98 25.18
N ILE A 131 12.46 15.19 24.16
CA ILE A 131 13.81 15.76 24.31
C ILE A 131 13.76 17.29 24.46
N GLN A 132 12.95 17.97 23.65
CA GLN A 132 12.94 19.44 23.58
C GLN A 132 12.03 20.09 24.62
N GLN A 133 10.81 19.57 24.78
CA GLN A 133 9.74 20.25 25.51
C GLN A 133 9.57 19.69 26.92
N THR A 134 9.27 18.39 27.04
CA THR A 134 8.89 17.81 28.34
C THR A 134 10.07 17.34 29.18
N LYS A 135 11.23 17.11 28.55
CA LYS A 135 12.43 16.51 29.16
C LYS A 135 12.19 15.09 29.71
N ASP A 136 11.15 14.40 29.24
CA ASP A 136 10.91 13.00 29.57
C ASP A 136 11.79 12.07 28.72
N TYR A 137 13.06 11.96 29.12
CA TYR A 137 14.04 11.12 28.43
C TYR A 137 13.68 9.63 28.45
N ASN A 138 12.91 9.17 29.44
CA ASN A 138 12.45 7.78 29.49
C ASN A 138 11.40 7.52 28.40
N LEU A 139 10.47 8.46 28.18
CA LEU A 139 9.55 8.38 27.06
C LEU A 139 10.28 8.42 25.73
N ALA A 140 11.27 9.31 25.56
CA ALA A 140 12.09 9.35 24.35
C ALA A 140 12.71 7.97 24.05
N ARG A 141 13.30 7.29 25.05
CA ARG A 141 13.86 5.95 24.86
C ARG A 141 12.82 4.91 24.49
N ARG A 142 11.64 4.93 25.11
CA ARG A 142 10.57 3.97 24.77
C ARG A 142 10.08 4.17 23.33
N GLN A 143 9.90 5.41 22.89
CA GLN A 143 9.44 5.69 21.53
C GLN A 143 10.51 5.38 20.48
N SER A 144 11.78 5.70 20.77
CA SER A 144 12.91 5.24 19.97
C SER A 144 12.95 3.70 19.91
N THR A 145 12.83 3.00 21.04
CA THR A 145 12.82 1.53 21.03
C THR A 145 11.72 0.96 20.13
N ARG A 146 10.52 1.58 20.12
CA ARG A 146 9.43 1.18 19.21
C ARG A 146 9.78 1.42 17.74
N LEU A 147 10.48 2.50 17.40
CA LEU A 147 10.86 2.81 16.03
C LEU A 147 11.83 1.77 15.48
N ILE A 148 12.93 1.47 16.17
CA ILE A 148 13.84 0.42 15.74
C ILE A 148 13.18 -0.96 15.71
N GLU A 149 12.26 -1.28 16.63
CA GLU A 149 11.50 -2.55 16.59
C GLU A 149 10.53 -2.63 15.39
N ILE A 150 10.00 -1.51 14.89
CA ILE A 150 9.23 -1.46 13.63
C ILE A 150 10.16 -1.65 12.42
N ILE A 151 11.32 -1.01 12.44
CA ILE A 151 12.27 -1.05 11.32
C ILE A 151 12.89 -2.44 11.16
N ASP A 152 13.38 -3.02 12.25
CA ASP A 152 14.14 -4.28 12.24
C ASP A 152 13.27 -5.53 12.48
N GLY A 153 12.08 -5.35 13.07
CA GLY A 153 11.36 -6.43 13.73
C GLY A 153 11.91 -6.65 15.14
N THR A 154 11.03 -7.01 16.09
CA THR A 154 11.37 -7.07 17.52
C THR A 154 12.52 -8.03 17.80
N GLN A 155 12.53 -9.21 17.17
CA GLN A 155 13.58 -10.21 17.41
C GLN A 155 14.95 -9.70 16.96
N TYR A 156 15.08 -9.27 15.71
CA TYR A 156 16.37 -8.82 15.17
C TYR A 156 16.86 -7.54 15.85
N ALA A 157 15.96 -6.59 16.18
CA ALA A 157 16.33 -5.40 16.93
C ALA A 157 17.08 -5.76 18.23
N ARG A 158 16.67 -6.85 18.89
CA ARG A 158 17.26 -7.34 20.15
C ARG A 158 18.54 -8.13 19.96
N GLU A 159 18.61 -8.94 18.91
CA GLU A 159 19.77 -9.78 18.61
C GLU A 159 20.93 -9.00 17.96
N SER A 160 20.65 -7.86 17.31
CA SER A 160 21.64 -7.06 16.58
C SER A 160 22.79 -6.50 17.43
N GLY A 161 22.60 -6.40 18.76
CA GLY A 161 23.53 -5.73 19.66
C GLY A 161 23.46 -4.19 19.59
N ASP A 162 22.55 -3.63 18.80
CA ASP A 162 22.38 -2.19 18.68
C ASP A 162 21.47 -1.56 19.75
N LEU A 163 20.68 -2.40 20.43
CA LEU A 163 19.84 -1.99 21.55
C LEU A 163 20.55 -2.24 22.89
N PRO A 164 20.52 -1.29 23.84
CA PRO A 164 20.93 -1.57 25.22
C PRO A 164 20.09 -2.71 25.82
N ALA A 165 20.76 -3.73 26.37
CA ALA A 165 20.12 -4.91 26.95
C ALA A 165 19.15 -4.60 28.09
N ALA A 166 19.34 -3.47 28.79
CA ALA A 166 18.48 -3.05 29.90
C ALA A 166 17.12 -2.50 29.46
N LEU A 167 16.95 -2.12 28.18
CA LEU A 167 15.67 -1.62 27.69
C LEU A 167 14.76 -2.81 27.36
N PRO A 168 13.55 -2.93 27.93
CA PRO A 168 12.64 -4.02 27.59
C PRO A 168 11.99 -3.82 26.21
N PRO A 169 11.54 -4.90 25.55
CA PRO A 169 10.68 -4.84 24.37
C PRO A 169 9.50 -3.90 24.55
N GLN A 170 9.19 -3.10 23.52
CA GLN A 170 8.05 -2.18 23.54
C GLN A 170 6.94 -2.62 22.59
N LEU A 171 7.27 -3.44 21.59
CA LEU A 171 6.38 -4.00 20.59
C LEU A 171 6.61 -5.51 20.42
N ASN A 172 5.64 -6.17 19.80
CA ASN A 172 5.78 -7.51 19.25
C ASN A 172 5.58 -7.45 17.73
N SER A 173 6.57 -6.94 17.00
CA SER A 173 6.57 -6.89 15.54
C SER A 173 7.36 -8.07 14.99
N PRO A 174 6.70 -9.13 14.47
CA PRO A 174 7.40 -10.32 14.00
C PRO A 174 8.17 -10.10 12.70
N ILE A 175 7.86 -9.03 11.95
CA ILE A 175 8.50 -8.68 10.68
C ILE A 175 8.89 -7.20 10.75
N GLY A 176 10.13 -6.91 10.37
CA GLY A 176 10.62 -5.54 10.20
C GLY A 176 10.24 -4.96 8.85
N LEU A 177 10.30 -3.63 8.73
CA LEU A 177 10.26 -2.97 7.43
C LEU A 177 11.49 -3.35 6.58
N LEU A 178 12.67 -3.36 7.21
CA LEU A 178 13.92 -3.80 6.61
C LEU A 178 14.16 -5.29 6.90
N SER A 179 14.86 -5.95 5.99
CA SER A 179 15.27 -7.34 6.17
C SER A 179 16.34 -7.47 7.24
N SER A 180 16.25 -8.54 8.01
CA SER A 180 17.31 -9.05 8.87
C SER A 180 18.07 -10.18 8.16
N PRO A 181 19.24 -10.63 8.66
CA PRO A 181 20.01 -11.70 8.02
C PRO A 181 19.22 -13.00 7.77
N ASN A 182 18.23 -13.30 8.62
CA ASN A 182 17.49 -14.57 8.58
C ASN A 182 16.01 -14.39 8.19
N GLN A 183 15.55 -13.17 7.93
CA GLN A 183 14.14 -12.88 7.66
C GLN A 183 13.98 -11.69 6.73
N GLN A 184 13.21 -11.87 5.65
CA GLN A 184 12.85 -10.78 4.76
C GLN A 184 11.92 -9.78 5.48
N GLY A 185 12.22 -8.49 5.32
CA GLY A 185 11.36 -7.41 5.75
C GLY A 185 10.28 -7.09 4.72
N TYR A 186 9.29 -6.30 5.12
CA TYR A 186 8.16 -5.96 4.26
C TYR A 186 8.58 -5.37 2.90
N LEU A 187 9.65 -4.55 2.85
CA LEU A 187 10.11 -3.96 1.59
C LEU A 187 10.59 -5.01 0.59
N ASP A 188 11.38 -5.99 1.03
CA ASP A 188 11.94 -7.02 0.15
C ASP A 188 10.89 -8.07 -0.23
N ILE A 189 9.93 -8.37 0.65
CA ILE A 189 8.78 -9.22 0.32
C ILE A 189 7.95 -8.58 -0.79
N LEU A 190 7.62 -7.28 -0.68
CA LEU A 190 6.88 -6.58 -1.71
C LEU A 190 7.69 -6.49 -3.02
N ASP A 191 8.98 -6.21 -2.95
CA ASP A 191 9.85 -6.12 -4.12
C ASP A 191 9.91 -7.44 -4.91
N LYS A 192 10.02 -8.58 -4.21
CA LYS A 192 9.94 -9.92 -4.79
C LYS A 192 8.65 -10.14 -5.58
N HIS A 193 7.50 -9.78 -5.01
CA HIS A 193 6.22 -9.92 -5.71
C HIS A 193 6.08 -8.95 -6.89
N LEU A 194 6.65 -7.75 -6.79
CA LEU A 194 6.72 -6.82 -7.91
C LEU A 194 7.57 -7.35 -9.07
N ASP A 195 8.68 -8.04 -8.80
CA ASP A 195 9.50 -8.67 -9.84
C ASP A 195 8.80 -9.85 -10.51
N ASN A 196 8.08 -10.67 -9.74
CA ASN A 196 7.24 -11.73 -10.31
C ASN A 196 6.13 -11.14 -11.19
N LEU A 197 5.46 -10.08 -10.71
CA LEU A 197 4.41 -9.39 -11.46
C LEU A 197 4.97 -8.75 -12.74
N LYS A 198 6.17 -8.17 -12.69
CA LYS A 198 6.87 -7.62 -13.86
C LYS A 198 7.11 -8.68 -14.92
N THR A 199 7.52 -9.88 -14.48
CA THR A 199 7.75 -11.02 -15.37
C THR A 199 6.44 -11.50 -16.01
N ALA A 200 5.34 -11.50 -15.24
CA ALA A 200 4.00 -11.87 -15.73
C ALA A 200 3.34 -10.79 -16.61
N ALA A 201 3.74 -9.52 -16.51
CA ALA A 201 3.08 -8.38 -17.16
C ALA A 201 3.22 -8.36 -18.69
N GLY A 202 4.20 -9.07 -19.25
CA GLY A 202 4.47 -9.07 -20.70
C GLY A 202 4.67 -7.65 -21.24
N ASN A 203 3.91 -7.26 -22.26
CA ASN A 203 4.01 -5.95 -22.92
C ASN A 203 3.01 -4.90 -22.37
N ASN A 204 2.37 -5.14 -21.21
CA ASN A 204 1.45 -4.18 -20.63
C ASN A 204 2.23 -2.97 -20.07
N ALA A 205 2.39 -1.93 -20.90
CA ALA A 205 3.16 -0.73 -20.56
C ALA A 205 2.64 0.01 -19.33
N ASN A 206 1.32 0.04 -19.12
CA ASN A 206 0.72 0.68 -17.94
C ASN A 206 1.14 -0.07 -16.66
N LEU A 207 0.94 -1.38 -16.64
CA LEU A 207 1.32 -2.23 -15.51
C LEU A 207 2.82 -2.16 -15.22
N LEU A 208 3.66 -2.22 -16.26
CA LEU A 208 5.11 -2.07 -16.13
C LEU A 208 5.50 -0.70 -15.52
N GLN A 209 4.84 0.38 -15.92
CA GLN A 209 5.07 1.70 -15.35
C GLN A 209 4.67 1.75 -13.87
N ARG A 210 3.51 1.19 -13.49
CA ARG A 210 3.07 1.11 -12.09
C ARG A 210 4.06 0.33 -11.22
N ILE A 211 4.59 -0.77 -11.74
CA ILE A 211 5.60 -1.57 -11.05
C ILE A 211 6.88 -0.76 -10.83
N GLN A 212 7.38 -0.09 -11.88
CA GLN A 212 8.57 0.73 -11.75
C GLN A 212 8.39 1.86 -10.74
N ASN A 213 7.24 2.53 -10.78
CA ASN A 213 6.86 3.57 -9.83
C ASN A 213 6.85 3.08 -8.38
N ALA A 214 6.27 1.90 -8.12
CA ALA A 214 6.29 1.28 -6.80
C ALA A 214 7.72 0.94 -6.34
N LYS A 215 8.54 0.37 -7.23
CA LYS A 215 9.95 0.04 -6.95
C LYS A 215 10.80 1.30 -6.65
N ASN A 216 10.52 2.43 -7.28
CA ASN A 216 11.18 3.70 -6.94
C ASN A 216 10.92 4.07 -5.47
N GLY A 217 9.67 3.95 -5.01
CA GLY A 217 9.34 4.20 -3.61
C GLY A 217 9.97 3.19 -2.66
N LEU A 218 10.07 1.91 -3.02
CA LEU A 218 10.80 0.93 -2.20
C LEU A 218 12.28 1.29 -2.05
N GLN A 219 12.92 1.77 -3.11
CA GLN A 219 14.32 2.24 -3.06
C GLN A 219 14.47 3.43 -2.11
N ASP A 220 13.60 4.43 -2.20
CA ASP A 220 13.63 5.62 -1.33
C ASP A 220 13.36 5.24 0.13
N LEU A 221 12.37 4.38 0.37
CA LEU A 221 12.05 3.87 1.70
C LEU A 221 13.22 3.13 2.33
N ARG A 222 13.94 2.28 1.59
CA ARG A 222 15.16 1.62 2.12
C ARG A 222 16.18 2.64 2.61
N GLY A 223 16.44 3.68 1.80
CA GLY A 223 17.38 4.74 2.16
C GLY A 223 16.97 5.52 3.40
N TRP A 224 15.70 5.94 3.48
CA TRP A 224 15.22 6.70 4.63
C TRP A 224 15.15 5.86 5.91
N LEU A 225 14.67 4.62 5.83
CA LEU A 225 14.58 3.73 6.99
C LEU A 225 15.96 3.34 7.53
N GLN A 226 16.96 3.15 6.67
CA GLN A 226 18.34 2.91 7.10
C GLN A 226 18.90 4.12 7.88
N GLN A 227 18.65 5.34 7.42
CA GLN A 227 19.05 6.56 8.15
C GLN A 227 18.26 6.73 9.45
N MET A 228 16.97 6.41 9.46
CA MET A 228 16.16 6.41 10.68
C MET A 228 16.75 5.45 11.71
N ARG A 229 17.08 4.21 11.30
CA ARG A 229 17.72 3.21 12.16
C ARG A 229 19.02 3.74 12.78
N GLN A 230 19.89 4.37 11.98
CA GLN A 230 21.15 4.94 12.46
C GLN A 230 20.93 6.03 13.52
N ASN A 231 20.03 6.97 13.24
CA ASN A 231 19.67 8.03 14.20
C ASN A 231 19.10 7.44 15.50
N ASP A 232 18.25 6.43 15.38
CA ASP A 232 17.59 5.82 16.51
C ASP A 232 18.57 5.02 17.39
N VAL A 233 19.52 4.31 16.80
CA VAL A 233 20.63 3.66 17.53
C VAL A 233 21.46 4.68 18.29
N GLN A 234 21.78 5.83 17.69
CA GLN A 234 22.49 6.91 18.40
C GLN A 234 21.70 7.39 19.62
N LEU A 235 20.40 7.65 19.45
CA LEU A 235 19.51 8.08 20.52
C LEU A 235 19.37 7.02 21.62
N LEU A 236 19.44 5.74 21.27
CA LEU A 236 19.30 4.62 22.20
C LEU A 236 20.60 4.24 22.92
N LYS A 237 21.77 4.53 22.36
CA LYS A 237 23.07 4.24 23.00
C LYS A 237 23.66 5.39 23.80
N THR A 238 23.24 6.64 23.54
CA THR A 238 23.79 7.80 24.25
C THR A 238 23.48 7.79 25.76
N ASN A 239 24.28 8.46 26.59
CA ASN A 239 23.96 8.72 28.00
C ASN A 239 23.34 10.10 28.23
N ASN A 240 23.44 11.02 27.26
CA ASN A 240 22.95 12.39 27.38
C ASN A 240 22.06 12.77 26.19
N LEU A 241 20.76 12.47 26.29
CA LEU A 241 19.78 12.84 25.26
C LEU A 241 19.62 14.35 25.06
N ALA A 242 20.04 15.18 26.01
CA ALA A 242 19.91 16.63 25.92
C ALA A 242 20.95 17.30 25.00
N SER A 243 21.94 16.55 24.52
CA SER A 243 23.00 17.12 23.67
C SER A 243 22.44 17.62 22.33
N ASN A 244 23.06 18.66 21.76
CA ASN A 244 22.67 19.20 20.45
C ASN A 244 22.77 18.13 19.35
N ASN A 245 23.74 17.23 19.42
CA ASN A 245 23.90 16.15 18.44
C ASN A 245 22.73 15.16 18.47
N ASN A 246 22.25 14.81 19.67
CA ASN A 246 21.09 13.92 19.83
C ASN A 246 19.79 14.62 19.47
N LEU A 247 19.69 15.91 19.75
CA LEU A 247 18.56 16.68 19.27
C LEU A 247 18.50 16.72 17.72
N SER A 248 19.64 16.94 17.06
CA SER A 248 19.72 16.87 15.60
C SER A 248 19.31 15.50 15.06
N ALA A 249 19.77 14.41 15.69
CA ALA A 249 19.37 13.04 15.31
C ALA A 249 17.85 12.82 15.48
N ALA A 250 17.25 13.32 16.56
CA ALA A 250 15.81 13.23 16.78
C ALA A 250 15.00 14.03 15.75
N LEU A 251 15.46 15.23 15.38
CA LEU A 251 14.83 16.05 14.34
C LEU A 251 14.93 15.38 12.96
N GLN A 252 16.08 14.80 12.63
CA GLN A 252 16.26 14.02 11.40
C GLN A 252 15.37 12.79 11.38
N LEU A 253 15.26 12.06 12.50
CA LEU A 253 14.36 10.92 12.64
C LEU A 253 12.90 11.31 12.35
N LYS A 254 12.44 12.44 12.90
CA LYS A 254 11.10 13.00 12.63
C LYS A 254 10.90 13.37 11.16
N GLN A 255 11.89 14.02 10.54
CA GLN A 255 11.82 14.38 9.12
C GLN A 255 11.78 13.13 8.21
N LEU A 256 12.62 12.14 8.49
CA LEU A 256 12.69 10.91 7.72
C LEU A 256 11.41 10.07 7.89
N ALA A 257 10.79 10.03 9.07
CA ALA A 257 9.50 9.40 9.27
C ALA A 257 8.40 10.04 8.40
N ALA A 258 8.40 11.38 8.32
CA ALA A 258 7.48 12.12 7.46
C ALA A 258 7.72 11.79 5.98
N TYR A 259 8.98 11.82 5.51
CA TYR A 259 9.34 11.46 4.14
C TYR A 259 8.97 10.01 3.81
N ALA A 260 9.27 9.07 4.71
CA ALA A 260 8.91 7.67 4.53
C ALA A 260 7.39 7.50 4.38
N TYR A 261 6.58 8.25 5.11
CA TYR A 261 5.13 8.15 4.99
C TYR A 261 4.60 8.83 3.71
N THR A 262 4.84 10.12 3.54
CA THR A 262 4.18 10.94 2.51
C THR A 262 4.99 11.15 1.23
N GLY A 263 6.27 10.78 1.24
CA GLY A 263 7.25 11.22 0.26
C GLY A 263 7.76 12.63 0.56
N ARG A 264 8.69 13.10 -0.28
CA ARG A 264 9.18 14.49 -0.25
C ARG A 264 8.97 15.16 -1.60
N THR A 265 8.58 16.43 -1.56
CA THR A 265 8.42 17.25 -2.77
C THR A 265 9.80 17.68 -3.27
N ILE A 266 10.08 17.41 -4.54
CA ILE A 266 11.29 17.87 -5.23
C ILE A 266 10.87 18.97 -6.21
N PRO A 267 11.32 20.23 -6.04
CA PRO A 267 11.04 21.28 -7.01
C PRO A 267 11.44 20.87 -8.43
N PRO A 268 10.64 21.20 -9.46
CA PRO A 268 9.52 22.14 -9.45
C PRO A 268 8.15 21.54 -9.06
N ASP A 269 8.10 20.30 -8.58
CA ASP A 269 6.83 19.67 -8.23
C ASP A 269 6.17 20.34 -7.02
N THR A 270 4.85 20.25 -6.94
CA THR A 270 4.04 20.80 -5.84
C THR A 270 3.63 19.74 -4.82
N ALA A 271 3.86 18.45 -5.14
CA ALA A 271 3.58 17.31 -4.28
C ALA A 271 4.58 16.18 -4.56
N PRO A 272 4.77 15.24 -3.62
CA PRO A 272 5.62 14.08 -3.86
C PRO A 272 5.09 13.20 -5.00
N LYS A 273 6.01 12.69 -5.81
CA LYS A 273 5.73 11.88 -7.01
C LYS A 273 6.31 10.47 -6.89
N PRO A 274 5.82 9.49 -7.69
CA PRO A 274 6.37 8.14 -7.72
C PRO A 274 7.70 8.05 -8.49
N THR A 275 8.58 9.03 -8.31
CA THR A 275 9.89 9.15 -8.96
C THR A 275 11.00 8.98 -7.92
N PRO A 276 12.21 8.55 -8.34
CA PRO A 276 13.33 8.35 -7.41
C PRO A 276 13.65 9.60 -6.61
N GLY A 277 13.89 9.41 -5.32
CA GLY A 277 14.13 10.45 -4.34
C GLY A 277 12.88 11.16 -3.84
N SER A 278 11.68 10.95 -4.40
CA SER A 278 10.44 11.66 -4.02
C SER A 278 9.43 10.74 -3.35
N ALA A 279 9.44 9.45 -3.64
CA ALA A 279 8.33 8.54 -3.38
C ALA A 279 8.38 7.94 -1.97
N GLY A 280 7.34 8.16 -1.18
CA GLY A 280 7.13 7.47 0.10
C GLY A 280 6.13 6.33 0.02
N ALA A 281 5.79 5.78 1.19
CA ALA A 281 4.85 4.68 1.33
C ALA A 281 3.49 5.00 0.72
N LEU A 282 3.03 6.25 0.79
CA LEU A 282 1.78 6.66 0.15
C LEU A 282 1.82 6.51 -1.37
N GLN A 283 2.89 6.98 -2.03
CA GLN A 283 3.02 6.82 -3.48
C GLN A 283 3.14 5.34 -3.84
N THR A 284 3.96 4.57 -3.13
CA THR A 284 4.07 3.11 -3.35
C THR A 284 2.72 2.41 -3.19
N TYR A 285 1.98 2.70 -2.12
CA TYR A 285 0.67 2.12 -1.84
C TYR A 285 -0.30 2.42 -2.99
N VAL A 286 -0.40 3.69 -3.41
CA VAL A 286 -1.30 4.12 -4.49
C VAL A 286 -0.96 3.43 -5.82
N GLU A 287 0.31 3.38 -6.19
CA GLU A 287 0.76 2.75 -7.45
C GLU A 287 0.45 1.25 -7.45
N VAL A 288 0.62 0.59 -6.31
CA VAL A 288 0.26 -0.82 -6.11
C VAL A 288 -1.24 -1.06 -6.18
N GLN A 289 -2.09 -0.18 -5.62
CA GLN A 289 -3.54 -0.28 -5.78
C GLN A 289 -3.95 -0.17 -7.27
N TYR A 290 -3.31 0.72 -8.03
CA TYR A 290 -3.58 0.89 -9.45
C TYR A 290 -3.13 -0.30 -10.32
N MET A 291 -2.33 -1.23 -9.82
CA MET A 291 -2.01 -2.47 -10.53
C MET A 291 -3.24 -3.37 -10.71
N ALA A 292 -4.27 -3.21 -9.87
CA ALA A 292 -5.56 -3.89 -10.00
C ALA A 292 -6.56 -3.14 -10.91
N ALA A 293 -6.12 -2.13 -11.66
CA ALA A 293 -6.96 -1.48 -12.66
C ALA A 293 -7.18 -2.39 -13.88
N LEU A 294 -8.37 -2.34 -14.45
CA LEU A 294 -8.77 -3.06 -15.65
C LEU A 294 -9.33 -2.08 -16.68
N ASP A 295 -8.87 -2.21 -17.92
CA ASP A 295 -9.38 -1.44 -19.05
C ASP A 295 -10.57 -2.18 -19.68
N LEU A 296 -11.78 -1.66 -19.44
CA LEU A 296 -13.01 -2.18 -20.03
C LEU A 296 -13.02 -2.03 -21.56
N GLN A 297 -13.26 -3.14 -22.24
CA GLN A 297 -13.37 -3.19 -23.70
C GLN A 297 -14.82 -3.44 -24.10
N ALA A 298 -15.28 -2.76 -25.15
CA ALA A 298 -16.58 -3.07 -25.75
C ALA A 298 -16.56 -4.49 -26.32
N VAL A 299 -17.61 -5.26 -26.06
CA VAL A 299 -17.80 -6.56 -26.70
C VAL A 299 -18.34 -6.33 -28.10
N LYS A 300 -17.68 -6.95 -29.09
CA LYS A 300 -18.08 -6.91 -30.50
C LYS A 300 -19.08 -8.00 -30.82
#